data_AF-A0A850PV59-F1
#
_entry.id   AF-A0A850PV59-F1
#
_cell.length_a   1.000
_cell.length_b   1.000
_cell.length_c   1.000
_cell.angle_alpha   90.00
_cell.angle_beta   90.00
_cell.angle_gamma   90.00
#
_symmetry.space_group_name_H-M   'P 1'
#
loop_
_entity.id
_entity.type
_entity.pdbx_description
1 polymer ?
#
loop_
_entity_poly.entity_id
_entity_poly.type
_entity_poly.pdbx_seq_one_letter_code
_entity_poly.pdbx_strand_id
1 'polypeptide(L)'
;MATSDEGQEEERQRLADRVLSVVEDTIYWAIAVMLIAGSGALLVSQFNTMLRLRNTPVNTVMLEVLDGLLLVFIFVELLYAVRTSLRSHEIAVEPFLIVGILAGIKEIVVLSVEAATLLDNGPNFARAVVEIGVLAGVVLILAVSAVILRGRRGGRGAAEPVMDEETSPSE
;
A
#
# COMPACT_ATOMS: atom_id res chain seq x y z
N MET A 1 11.40 35.97 -35.42
CA MET A 1 12.48 35.43 -34.56
C MET A 1 11.95 34.76 -33.28
N ALA A 2 10.65 34.84 -32.96
CA ALA A 2 10.06 34.18 -31.78
C ALA A 2 9.64 32.70 -32.01
N THR A 3 9.42 32.27 -33.25
CA THR A 3 8.90 30.92 -33.58
C THR A 3 9.94 29.79 -33.46
N SER A 4 11.22 30.14 -33.26
CA SER A 4 12.31 29.16 -33.18
C SER A 4 12.63 28.72 -31.75
N ASP A 5 12.18 29.48 -30.75
CA ASP A 5 12.44 29.24 -29.32
C ASP A 5 11.38 28.28 -28.73
N GLU A 6 10.10 28.49 -29.08
CA GLU A 6 8.97 27.65 -28.65
C GLU A 6 9.12 26.18 -29.10
N GLY A 7 9.63 25.94 -30.32
CA GLY A 7 9.83 24.59 -30.84
C GLY A 7 10.96 23.80 -30.16
N GLN A 8 11.98 24.48 -29.62
CA GLN A 8 13.09 23.83 -28.89
C GLN A 8 12.71 23.49 -27.45
N GLU A 9 11.86 24.31 -26.82
CA GLU A 9 11.33 24.04 -25.47
C GLU A 9 10.38 22.83 -25.47
N GLU A 10 9.49 22.73 -26.48
CA GLU A 10 8.61 21.56 -26.64
C GLU A 10 9.39 20.25 -26.89
N GLU A 11 10.47 20.30 -27.69
CA GLU A 11 11.28 19.11 -28.00
C GLU A 11 12.08 18.65 -26.76
N ARG A 12 12.58 19.58 -25.96
CA ARG A 12 13.24 19.28 -24.67
C ARG A 12 12.29 18.71 -23.63
N GLN A 13 11.06 19.23 -23.55
CA GLN A 13 10.03 18.70 -22.63
C GLN A 13 9.67 17.25 -23.00
N ARG A 14 9.44 16.96 -24.29
CA ARG A 14 9.12 15.61 -24.76
C ARG A 14 10.25 14.60 -24.52
N LEU A 15 11.51 15.04 -24.64
CA LEU A 15 12.68 14.20 -24.32
C LEU A 15 12.82 13.97 -22.81
N ALA A 16 12.60 15.00 -21.99
CA ALA A 16 12.62 14.88 -20.54
C ALA A 16 11.54 13.91 -20.05
N ASP A 17 10.31 14.05 -20.52
CA ASP A 17 9.18 13.18 -20.16
C ASP A 17 9.44 11.72 -20.56
N ARG A 18 10.02 11.50 -21.75
CA ARG A 18 10.35 10.15 -22.24
C ARG A 18 11.49 9.50 -21.46
N VAL A 19 12.50 10.26 -21.03
CA VAL A 19 13.56 9.73 -20.17
C VAL A 19 13.02 9.42 -18.78
N LEU A 20 12.19 10.31 -18.22
CA LEU A 20 11.51 10.10 -16.93
C LEU A 20 10.65 8.84 -16.95
N SER A 21 9.83 8.64 -17.98
CA SER A 21 8.95 7.46 -18.06
C SER A 21 9.75 6.15 -18.13
N VAL A 22 10.84 6.13 -18.91
CA VAL A 22 11.69 4.94 -19.04
C VAL A 22 12.38 4.60 -17.72
N VAL A 23 12.86 5.62 -17.00
CA VAL A 23 13.49 5.43 -15.68
C VAL A 23 12.47 4.94 -14.66
N GLU A 24 11.29 5.55 -14.62
CA GLU A 24 10.18 5.15 -13.74
C GLU A 24 9.77 3.70 -13.97
N ASP A 25 9.50 3.30 -15.22
CA ASP A 25 9.16 1.92 -15.58
C ASP A 25 10.27 0.93 -15.18
N THR A 26 11.53 1.31 -15.39
CA THR A 26 12.68 0.47 -15.02
C THR A 26 12.76 0.26 -13.51
N ILE A 27 12.55 1.32 -12.73
CA ILE A 27 12.54 1.25 -11.26
C ILE A 27 11.40 0.36 -10.79
N TYR A 28 10.19 0.53 -11.32
CA TYR A 28 9.06 -0.29 -10.92
C TYR A 28 9.25 -1.76 -11.27
N TRP A 29 9.80 -2.07 -12.44
CA TRP A 29 10.11 -3.44 -12.83
C TRP A 29 11.17 -4.05 -11.90
N ALA A 30 12.22 -3.31 -11.58
CA ALA A 30 13.25 -3.74 -10.64
C ALA A 30 12.67 -4.02 -9.24
N ILE A 31 11.82 -3.14 -8.71
CA ILE A 31 11.15 -3.33 -7.41
C ILE A 31 10.26 -4.58 -7.46
N ALA A 32 9.46 -4.75 -8.51
CA ALA A 32 8.58 -5.91 -8.65
C ALA A 32 9.36 -7.22 -8.69
N VAL A 33 10.43 -7.29 -9.48
CA VAL A 33 11.31 -8.47 -9.56
C VAL A 33 11.93 -8.77 -8.20
N MET A 34 12.44 -7.76 -7.50
CA MET A 34 13.06 -7.93 -6.19
C MET A 34 12.05 -8.44 -5.15
N LEU A 35 10.83 -7.90 -5.14
CA LEU A 35 9.78 -8.35 -4.24
C LEU A 35 9.32 -9.79 -4.53
N ILE A 36 9.19 -10.17 -5.81
CA ILE A 36 8.85 -11.55 -6.19
C ILE A 36 9.96 -12.51 -5.76
N ALA A 37 11.21 -12.20 -6.09
CA ALA A 37 12.34 -13.04 -5.75
C ALA A 37 12.52 -13.17 -4.23
N GLY A 38 12.43 -12.06 -3.50
CA GLY A 38 12.52 -12.05 -2.04
C GLY A 38 11.39 -12.83 -1.38
N SER A 39 10.13 -12.59 -1.79
CA SER A 39 8.98 -13.33 -1.27
C SER A 39 9.12 -14.84 -1.52
N GLY A 40 9.54 -15.23 -2.72
CA GLY A 40 9.80 -16.63 -3.06
C GLY A 40 10.91 -17.27 -2.21
N ALA A 41 12.04 -16.57 -2.02
CA ALA A 41 13.14 -17.05 -1.18
C ALA A 41 12.71 -17.23 0.28
N LEU A 42 11.95 -16.28 0.82
CA LEU A 42 11.41 -16.34 2.17
C LEU A 42 10.42 -17.49 2.34
N LEU A 43 9.51 -17.70 1.37
CA LEU A 43 8.59 -18.83 1.38
C LEU A 43 9.33 -20.17 1.41
N VAL A 44 10.36 -20.33 0.58
CA VAL A 44 11.19 -21.55 0.56
C VAL A 44 11.91 -21.73 1.89
N SER A 45 12.47 -20.66 2.45
CA SER A 45 13.11 -20.67 3.76
C SER A 45 12.14 -21.13 4.85
N GLN A 46 10.95 -20.54 4.90
CA GLN A 46 9.94 -20.88 5.90
C GLN A 46 9.41 -22.30 5.78
N PHE A 47 9.22 -22.78 4.55
CA PHE A 47 8.84 -24.16 4.31
C PHE A 47 9.91 -25.13 4.82
N ASN A 48 11.18 -24.84 4.57
CA ASN A 48 12.29 -25.67 5.04
C ASN A 48 12.44 -25.64 6.57
N THR A 49 12.30 -24.47 7.18
CA THR A 49 12.26 -24.28 8.64
C THR A 49 11.15 -25.12 9.25
N MET A 50 9.92 -25.05 8.70
CA MET A 50 8.79 -25.82 9.22
C MET A 50 9.01 -27.34 9.13
N LEU A 51 9.60 -27.85 8.05
CA LEU A 51 9.96 -29.27 7.92
C LEU A 51 11.01 -29.70 8.96
N ARG A 52 11.98 -28.83 9.25
CA ARG A 52 13.07 -29.10 10.20
C ARG A 52 12.60 -29.10 11.66
N LEU A 53 11.65 -28.22 11.99
CA LEU A 53 11.12 -28.02 13.34
C LEU A 53 9.96 -28.96 13.71
N ARG A 54 9.58 -29.91 12.85
CA ARG A 54 8.46 -30.85 13.08
C ARG A 54 8.54 -31.64 14.40
N ASN A 55 9.72 -31.80 14.98
CA ASN A 55 9.95 -32.55 16.22
C ASN A 55 10.10 -31.65 17.47
N THR A 56 9.94 -30.33 17.34
CA THR A 56 10.12 -29.32 18.40
C THR A 56 8.77 -28.94 19.03
N PRO A 57 8.71 -28.44 20.28
CA PRO A 57 7.46 -28.00 20.91
C PRO A 57 6.69 -26.96 20.07
N VAL A 58 5.39 -27.19 19.90
CA VAL A 58 4.52 -26.46 18.95
C VAL A 58 4.51 -24.94 19.16
N ASN A 59 4.61 -24.44 20.40
CA ASN A 59 4.61 -22.99 20.66
C ASN A 59 5.79 -22.25 20.03
N THR A 60 7.01 -22.80 20.14
CA THR A 60 8.21 -22.17 19.56
C THR A 60 8.15 -22.23 18.03
N VAL A 61 7.69 -23.36 17.49
CA VAL A 61 7.52 -23.53 16.04
C VAL A 61 6.50 -22.53 15.48
N MET A 62 5.39 -22.31 16.18
CA MET A 62 4.33 -21.42 15.71
C MET A 62 4.79 -19.97 15.65
N LEU A 63 5.53 -19.48 16.65
CA LEU A 63 6.06 -18.11 16.65
C LEU A 63 7.07 -17.88 15.53
N GLU A 64 8.01 -18.80 15.35
CA GLU A 64 9.05 -18.67 14.32
C GLU A 64 8.48 -18.76 12.90
N VAL A 65 7.49 -19.63 12.69
CA VAL A 65 6.76 -19.70 11.41
C VAL A 65 5.91 -18.45 11.20
N LEU A 66 5.28 -17.91 12.24
CA LEU A 66 4.45 -16.70 12.14
C LEU A 66 5.29 -15.46 11.78
N ASP A 67 6.45 -15.26 12.41
CA ASP A 67 7.40 -14.21 12.08
C ASP A 67 7.89 -14.32 10.62
N GLY A 68 8.14 -15.56 10.18
CA GLY A 68 8.43 -15.85 8.80
C GLY A 68 7.33 -15.49 7.80
N LEU A 69 6.11 -15.92 8.10
CA LEU A 69 4.94 -15.66 7.26
C LEU A 69 4.55 -14.18 7.26
N LEU A 70 4.80 -13.46 8.36
CA LEU A 70 4.68 -12.01 8.44
C LEU A 70 5.53 -11.31 7.40
N LEU A 71 6.81 -11.68 7.37
CA LEU A 71 7.80 -11.11 6.48
C LEU A 71 7.44 -11.40 5.03
N VAL A 72 7.02 -12.64 4.72
CA VAL A 72 6.47 -12.99 3.40
C VAL A 72 5.29 -12.11 3.03
N PHE A 73 4.34 -11.92 3.94
CA PHE A 73 3.16 -11.11 3.64
C PHE A 73 3.53 -9.64 3.46
N ILE A 74 4.49 -9.08 4.20
CA ILE A 74 4.99 -7.71 3.94
C ILE A 74 5.44 -7.59 2.48
N PHE A 75 6.19 -8.57 1.96
CA PHE A 75 6.63 -8.56 0.56
C PHE A 75 5.48 -8.65 -0.43
N VAL A 76 4.52 -9.56 -0.19
CA VAL A 76 3.33 -9.72 -1.06
C VAL A 76 2.48 -8.45 -1.06
N GLU A 77 2.37 -7.79 0.08
CA GLU A 77 1.63 -6.55 0.24
C GLU A 77 2.30 -5.37 -0.47
N LEU A 78 3.62 -5.24 -0.33
CA LEU A 78 4.39 -4.28 -1.12
C LEU A 78 4.25 -4.54 -2.62
N LEU A 79 4.23 -5.81 -3.06
CA LEU A 79 4.01 -6.16 -4.46
C LEU A 79 2.63 -5.70 -4.94
N TYR A 80 1.59 -5.89 -4.12
CA TYR A 80 0.25 -5.42 -4.42
C TYR A 80 0.18 -3.89 -4.53
N ALA A 81 0.85 -3.18 -3.62
CA ALA A 81 0.95 -1.72 -3.63
C ALA A 81 1.65 -1.21 -4.90
N VAL A 82 2.80 -1.81 -5.24
CA VAL A 82 3.57 -1.48 -6.46
C VAL A 82 2.75 -1.74 -7.71
N ARG A 83 2.08 -2.89 -7.80
CA ARG A 83 1.21 -3.23 -8.94
C ARG A 83 0.04 -2.24 -9.10
N THR A 84 -0.52 -1.81 -7.97
CA THR A 84 -1.60 -0.82 -7.97
C THR A 84 -1.10 0.56 -8.41
N SER A 85 0.08 0.97 -7.95
CA SER A 85 0.74 2.21 -8.41
C SER A 85 1.00 2.19 -9.92
N LEU A 86 1.54 1.08 -10.43
CA LEU A 86 1.79 0.84 -11.86
C LEU A 86 0.53 0.96 -12.72
N ARG A 87 -0.63 0.52 -12.22
CA ARG A 87 -1.87 0.55 -13.00
C ARG A 87 -2.46 1.96 -13.14
N SER A 88 -2.20 2.84 -12.18
CA SER A 88 -2.86 4.15 -12.13
C SER A 88 -2.02 5.30 -12.72
N HIS A 89 -0.70 5.14 -12.91
CA HIS A 89 0.25 6.20 -13.37
C HIS A 89 0.12 7.55 -12.62
N GLU A 90 -0.61 7.57 -11.52
CA GLU A 90 -0.81 8.68 -10.59
C GLU A 90 -0.95 8.05 -9.20
N ILE A 91 -0.35 8.66 -8.18
CA ILE A 91 -0.55 8.25 -6.79
C ILE A 91 -1.97 8.68 -6.38
N ALA A 92 -2.97 7.91 -6.81
CA ALA A 92 -4.31 8.06 -6.31
C ALA A 92 -4.27 7.75 -4.80
N VAL A 93 -4.55 8.78 -3.99
CA VAL A 93 -4.45 8.71 -2.52
C VAL A 93 -5.33 7.60 -1.93
N GLU A 94 -6.42 7.23 -2.61
CA GLU A 94 -7.37 6.22 -2.14
C GLU A 94 -6.78 4.79 -2.10
N PRO A 95 -6.19 4.24 -3.18
CA PRO A 95 -5.51 2.95 -3.12
C PRO A 95 -4.37 2.89 -2.09
N PHE A 96 -3.61 3.97 -1.92
CA PHE A 96 -2.56 4.00 -0.90
C PHE A 96 -3.12 3.90 0.53
N LEU A 97 -4.20 4.64 0.83
CA LEU A 97 -4.88 4.55 2.13
C LEU A 97 -5.43 3.15 2.39
N ILE A 98 -6.00 2.48 1.38
CA ILE A 98 -6.52 1.11 1.51
C ILE A 98 -5.39 0.13 1.84
N VAL A 99 -4.24 0.24 1.16
CA VAL A 99 -3.06 -0.59 1.47
C VAL A 99 -2.56 -0.31 2.89
N GLY A 100 -2.48 0.96 3.31
CA GLY A 100 -2.06 1.29 4.68
C GLY A 100 -2.99 0.74 5.77
N ILE A 101 -4.30 0.75 5.52
CA ILE A 101 -5.31 0.14 6.41
C ILE A 101 -5.13 -1.39 6.45
N LEU A 102 -4.94 -2.04 5.30
CA LEU A 102 -4.73 -3.49 5.21
C LEU A 102 -3.48 -3.92 5.98
N ALA A 103 -2.37 -3.19 5.81
CA ALA A 103 -1.10 -3.45 6.48
C ALA A 103 -1.24 -3.33 8.00
N GLY A 104 -1.86 -2.25 8.46
CA GLY A 104 -2.08 -2.03 9.89
C GLY A 104 -3.00 -3.08 10.52
N ILE A 105 -4.07 -3.49 9.84
CA ILE A 105 -4.96 -4.55 10.35
C ILE A 105 -4.22 -5.87 10.47
N LYS A 106 -3.41 -6.25 9.48
CA LYS A 106 -2.63 -7.48 9.57
C LYS A 106 -1.66 -7.44 10.75
N GLU A 107 -0.90 -6.37 10.90
CA GLU A 107 0.12 -6.28 11.93
C GLU A 107 -0.51 -6.33 13.33
N ILE A 108 -1.70 -5.74 13.52
CA ILE A 108 -2.52 -5.93 14.73
C ILE A 108 -2.82 -7.41 14.99
N VAL A 109 -3.31 -8.14 13.99
CA VAL A 109 -3.65 -9.56 14.14
C VAL A 109 -2.44 -10.37 14.58
N VAL A 110 -1.28 -10.09 13.99
CA VAL A 110 -0.09 -10.87 14.29
C VAL A 110 0.53 -10.51 15.64
N LEU A 111 0.68 -9.22 15.93
CA LEU A 111 1.12 -8.77 17.25
C LEU A 111 0.20 -9.30 18.36
N SER A 112 -1.10 -9.45 18.09
CA SER A 112 -2.04 -10.05 19.05
C SER A 112 -1.73 -11.53 19.33
N VAL A 113 -1.34 -12.30 18.31
CA VAL A 113 -0.94 -13.71 18.47
C VAL A 113 0.38 -13.81 19.23
N GLU A 114 1.35 -12.95 18.91
CA GLU A 114 2.64 -12.89 19.63
C GLU A 114 2.43 -12.47 21.09
N ALA A 115 1.61 -11.45 21.34
CA ALA A 115 1.27 -10.97 22.68
C ALA A 115 0.63 -12.06 23.56
N ALA A 116 -0.18 -12.96 22.96
CA ALA A 116 -0.77 -14.08 23.69
C ALA A 116 0.28 -15.05 24.26
N THR A 117 1.49 -15.09 23.69
CA THR A 117 2.61 -15.90 24.22
C THR A 117 3.37 -15.20 25.35
N LEU A 118 3.12 -13.91 25.57
CA LEU A 118 3.78 -13.08 26.58
C LEU A 118 2.92 -12.88 27.84
N LEU A 119 1.79 -13.57 27.98
CA LEU A 119 0.86 -13.40 29.12
C LEU A 119 1.55 -13.54 30.49
N ASP A 120 2.53 -14.44 30.60
CA ASP A 120 3.29 -14.67 31.84
C ASP A 120 4.36 -13.58 32.09
N ASN A 121 4.64 -12.73 31.08
CA ASN A 121 5.64 -11.67 31.07
C ASN A 121 4.96 -10.29 31.07
N GLY A 122 4.35 -9.91 32.20
CA GLY A 122 3.56 -8.68 32.37
C GLY A 122 4.13 -7.40 31.70
N PRO A 123 5.42 -7.04 31.88
CA PRO A 123 5.99 -5.85 31.24
C PRO A 123 6.02 -5.91 29.70
N ASN A 124 6.35 -7.06 29.12
CA ASN A 124 6.41 -7.24 27.67
C ASN A 124 5.00 -7.32 27.07
N PHE A 125 4.07 -7.98 27.77
CA PHE A 125 2.66 -7.99 27.39
C PHE A 125 2.07 -6.57 27.37
N ALA A 126 2.33 -5.76 28.40
CA ALA A 126 1.86 -4.38 28.44
C ALA A 126 2.40 -3.53 27.27
N ARG A 127 3.67 -3.73 26.88
CA ARG A 127 4.24 -3.07 25.69
C ARG A 127 3.53 -3.51 24.41
N ALA A 128 3.34 -4.80 24.21
CA ALA A 128 2.65 -5.33 23.03
C ALA A 128 1.21 -4.80 22.93
N VAL A 129 0.48 -4.72 24.06
CA VAL A 129 -0.87 -4.14 24.10
C VAL A 129 -0.87 -2.65 23.72
N VAL A 130 0.11 -1.88 24.21
CA VAL A 130 0.25 -0.46 23.83
C VAL A 130 0.56 -0.32 22.34
N GLU A 131 1.46 -1.15 21.80
CA GLU A 131 1.82 -1.15 20.39
C GLU A 131 0.60 -1.47 19.50
N ILE A 132 -0.16 -2.52 19.84
CA ILE A 132 -1.43 -2.86 19.18
C ILE A 132 -2.43 -1.69 19.26
N GLY A 133 -2.53 -1.04 20.42
CA GLY A 133 -3.40 0.12 20.61
C GLY A 133 -3.01 1.32 19.74
N VAL A 134 -1.72 1.60 19.62
CA VAL A 134 -1.18 2.65 18.74
C VAL A 134 -1.49 2.32 17.28
N LEU A 135 -1.23 1.08 16.84
CA LEU A 135 -1.54 0.64 15.48
C LEU A 135 -3.04 0.77 15.17
N ALA A 136 -3.90 0.34 16.09
CA ALA A 136 -5.35 0.49 15.95
C ALA A 136 -5.76 1.97 15.80
N GLY A 137 -5.12 2.86 16.56
CA GLY A 137 -5.29 4.31 16.40
C GLY A 137 -4.88 4.81 15.02
N VAL A 138 -3.73 4.38 14.50
CA VAL A 138 -3.26 4.73 13.15
C VAL A 138 -4.25 4.23 12.09
N VAL A 139 -4.69 2.97 12.17
CA VAL A 139 -5.68 2.40 11.25
C VAL A 139 -6.97 3.20 11.26
N LEU A 140 -7.44 3.63 12.43
CA LEU A 140 -8.65 4.45 12.58
C LEU A 140 -8.47 5.83 11.92
N ILE A 141 -7.31 6.47 12.10
CA ILE A 141 -6.98 7.75 11.43
C ILE A 141 -6.97 7.59 9.91
N LEU A 142 -6.37 6.52 9.40
CA LEU A 142 -6.34 6.23 7.96
C LEU A 142 -7.74 5.96 7.41
N ALA A 143 -8.56 5.20 8.14
CA ALA A 143 -9.94 4.91 7.77
C ALA A 143 -10.80 6.19 7.72
N VAL A 144 -10.69 7.06 8.73
CA VAL A 144 -11.37 8.35 8.75
C VAL A 144 -10.91 9.22 7.58
N SER A 145 -9.60 9.26 7.32
CA SER A 145 -9.03 10.01 6.18
C SER A 145 -9.58 9.50 4.84
N ALA A 146 -9.72 8.18 4.67
CA ALA A 146 -10.30 7.56 3.48
C ALA A 146 -11.78 7.93 3.31
N VAL A 147 -12.57 7.92 4.39
CA VAL A 147 -13.99 8.33 4.37
C VAL A 147 -14.13 9.79 3.98
N ILE A 148 -13.32 10.69 4.55
CA ILE A 148 -13.33 12.13 4.23
C ILE A 148 -13.01 12.34 2.75
N LEU A 149 -11.99 11.65 2.22
CA LEU A 149 -11.59 11.78 0.82
C LEU A 149 -12.69 11.28 -0.14
N ARG A 150 -13.37 10.19 0.21
CA ARG A 150 -14.49 9.65 -0.57
C ARG A 150 -15.69 10.59 -0.59
N GLY A 151 -16.03 11.22 0.54
CA GLY A 151 -17.12 12.19 0.64
C GLY A 151 -16.94 13.43 -0.23
N ARG A 152 -15.70 13.90 -0.42
CA ARG A 152 -15.41 15.08 -1.26
C ARG A 152 -15.57 14.85 -2.76
N ARG A 153 -15.48 13.60 -3.22
CA ARG A 153 -15.68 13.24 -4.63
C ARG A 153 -17.16 13.14 -4.99
N GLY A 154 -18.02 12.70 -4.06
CA GLY A 154 -19.48 12.60 -4.27
C GLY A 154 -20.21 13.95 -4.41
N GLY A 155 -19.66 15.04 -3.87
CA GLY A 155 -20.27 16.38 -3.92
C GLY A 155 -20.00 17.19 -5.20
N ARG A 156 -19.11 16.73 -6.09
CA ARG A 156 -18.70 17.48 -7.30
C ARG A 156 -19.45 17.07 -8.57
N GLY A 157 -20.26 16.01 -8.52
CA GLY A 157 -21.08 15.53 -9.65
C GLY A 157 -22.54 15.98 -9.63
N ALA A 158 -22.94 16.82 -8.67
CA ALA A 158 -24.34 17.27 -8.50
C ALA A 158 -24.54 18.78 -8.76
N ALA A 159 -23.55 19.46 -9.37
CA ALA A 159 -23.56 20.91 -9.57
C ALA A 159 -23.33 21.30 -11.04
N GLU A 160 -23.95 20.59 -11.98
CA GLU A 160 -24.28 21.19 -13.28
C GLU A 160 -25.68 21.79 -13.17
N PRO A 161 -25.82 23.13 -13.09
CA PRO A 161 -27.11 23.74 -13.29
C PRO A 161 -27.45 23.52 -14.76
N VAL A 162 -28.48 22.72 -15.02
CA VAL A 162 -29.16 22.67 -16.31
C VAL A 162 -29.64 24.10 -16.58
N MET A 163 -28.91 24.82 -17.43
CA MET A 163 -29.37 26.08 -17.97
C MET A 163 -30.52 25.71 -18.91
N ASP A 164 -31.74 25.89 -18.43
CA ASP A 164 -32.93 25.87 -19.28
C ASP A 164 -32.75 26.97 -20.33
N GLU A 165 -32.48 26.53 -21.55
CA GLU A 165 -32.40 27.35 -22.74
C GLU A 165 -33.80 27.96 -22.95
N GLU A 166 -33.99 29.21 -22.51
CA GLU A 166 -35.13 30.03 -22.88
C GLU A 166 -35.16 30.15 -24.40
N THR A 167 -35.94 29.28 -25.05
CA THR A 167 -36.35 29.48 -26.43
C THR A 167 -37.31 30.65 -26.47
N SER A 168 -36.75 31.85 -26.62
CA SER A 168 -37.48 33.05 -27.03
C SER A 168 -37.83 32.91 -28.52
N PRO A 169 -39.11 32.87 -28.93
CA PRO A 169 -39.45 32.96 -30.33
C PRO A 169 -39.33 34.44 -30.74
N SER A 170 -38.31 34.73 -31.54
CA SER A 170 -38.20 35.97 -32.32
C SER A 170 -39.28 35.99 -33.40
N GLU A 171 -40.05 37.09 -33.41
CA GLU A 171 -40.86 37.71 -34.49
C GLU A 171 -41.42 36.86 -35.63
#